data_AF-A0A384LMU8-F1
#
_entry.id   AF-A0A384LMU8-F1
#
_cell.length_a   1.000
_cell.length_b   1.000
_cell.length_c   1.000
_cell.angle_alpha   90.00
_cell.angle_beta   90.00
_cell.angle_gamma   90.00
#
_symmetry.space_group_name_H-M   'P 1'
#
loop_
_entity.id
_entity.type
_entity.pdbx_description
1 polymer ?
#
loop_
_entity_poly.entity_id
_entity_poly.type
_entity_poly.pdbx_seq_one_letter_code
_entity_poly.pdbx_strand_id
1 'polypeptide(L)'
;MARNVEKGRSMLNQWLKAKELSEQKSFFKIPKRVNEVEDLETAVSCRRHIIKEICNKIKEIQNYSLSDQHIRELNDQINKLISIKNKWEIRIIELGGPDYQTESNTLINAHCSELKGNNNYKYFGAAKNLKGVKELLLKENDDRKKFILKKKKENRFFDKYVNIHYFGYCDDQNEMLLREELKMQDQLEKKDLKTLKRMRSLKNYN
;
A
#
# COMPACT_ATOMS: atom_id res chain seq x y z
N MET A 1 42.02 -37.60 24.31
CA MET A 1 41.62 -36.25 23.84
C MET A 1 40.16 -36.02 24.23
N ALA A 2 39.88 -35.02 25.07
CA ALA A 2 38.50 -34.70 25.48
C ALA A 2 37.65 -34.24 24.28
N ARG A 3 36.33 -34.53 24.30
CA ARG A 3 35.40 -34.14 23.22
C ARG A 3 35.32 -32.61 23.11
N ASN A 4 35.00 -32.10 21.92
CA ASN A 4 34.92 -30.65 21.65
C ASN A 4 33.99 -29.91 22.63
N VAL A 5 32.92 -30.59 23.10
CA VAL A 5 31.98 -30.06 24.08
C VAL A 5 32.62 -29.84 25.46
N GLU A 6 33.50 -30.75 25.89
CA GLU A 6 34.23 -30.66 27.17
C GLU A 6 35.34 -29.62 27.09
N LYS A 7 36.08 -29.58 25.97
CA LYS A 7 37.05 -28.52 25.70
C LYS A 7 36.37 -27.15 25.71
N GLY A 8 35.20 -27.02 25.08
CA GLY A 8 34.40 -25.78 25.08
C GLY A 8 33.83 -25.38 26.44
N ARG A 9 33.79 -26.30 27.42
CA ARG A 9 33.39 -26.07 28.82
C ARG A 9 34.56 -25.82 29.78
N SER A 10 35.80 -25.93 29.31
CA SER A 10 36.98 -25.61 30.12
C SER A 10 36.90 -24.18 30.67
N MET A 11 37.39 -23.98 31.90
CA MET A 11 37.42 -22.67 32.59
C MET A 11 38.06 -21.58 31.73
N LEU A 12 39.12 -21.89 30.98
CA LEU A 12 39.76 -20.93 30.08
C LEU A 12 38.83 -20.51 28.93
N ASN A 13 38.11 -21.45 28.33
CA ASN A 13 37.19 -21.16 27.23
C ASN A 13 35.92 -20.48 27.72
N GLN A 14 35.46 -20.77 28.94
CA GLN A 14 34.40 -20.01 29.59
C GLN A 14 34.85 -18.58 29.92
N TRP A 15 36.08 -18.39 30.37
CA TRP A 15 36.65 -17.07 30.66
C TRP A 15 36.88 -16.24 29.39
N LEU A 16 37.44 -16.84 28.33
CA LEU A 16 37.59 -16.20 27.02
C LEU A 16 36.23 -15.79 26.45
N LYS A 17 35.22 -16.69 26.51
CA LYS A 17 33.84 -16.34 26.15
C LYS A 17 33.30 -15.21 27.02
N ALA A 18 33.50 -15.25 28.34
CA ALA A 18 33.02 -14.20 29.24
C ALA A 18 33.67 -12.85 28.92
N LYS A 19 34.96 -12.83 28.55
CA LYS A 19 35.70 -11.65 28.13
C LYS A 19 35.20 -11.12 26.78
N GLU A 20 35.06 -11.97 25.77
CA GLU A 20 34.46 -11.60 24.48
C GLU A 20 33.04 -11.06 24.64
N LEU A 21 32.22 -11.73 25.46
CA LEU A 21 30.88 -11.25 25.80
C LEU A 21 30.95 -9.90 26.55
N SER A 22 31.94 -9.65 27.40
CA SER A 22 32.08 -8.35 28.07
C SER A 22 32.48 -7.22 27.12
N GLU A 23 33.28 -7.51 26.09
CA GLU A 23 33.68 -6.54 25.06
C GLU A 23 32.57 -6.31 24.02
N GLN A 24 31.72 -7.30 23.74
CA GLN A 24 30.61 -7.21 22.78
C GLN A 24 29.27 -6.75 23.38
N LYS A 25 29.09 -6.83 24.70
CA LYS A 25 27.83 -6.45 25.37
C LYS A 25 27.74 -4.94 25.58
N SER A 26 27.47 -4.22 24.50
CA SER A 26 26.32 -3.32 24.58
C SER A 26 25.10 -4.21 24.42
N PHE A 27 24.57 -4.75 25.52
CA PHE A 27 23.19 -5.22 25.50
C PHE A 27 22.35 -4.00 25.13
N PHE A 28 22.02 -3.85 23.84
CA PHE A 28 21.11 -2.82 23.36
C PHE A 28 19.75 -3.15 23.94
N LYS A 29 19.54 -2.73 25.19
CA LYS A 29 18.26 -2.81 25.86
C LYS A 29 17.42 -1.74 25.18
N ILE A 30 16.45 -2.18 24.39
CA ILE A 30 15.50 -1.26 23.74
C ILE A 30 14.91 -0.40 24.86
N PRO A 31 15.08 0.93 24.81
CA PRO A 31 14.49 1.83 25.79
C PRO A 31 12.98 1.63 25.84
N LYS A 32 12.40 1.62 27.05
CA LYS A 32 10.95 1.40 27.22
C LYS A 32 10.12 2.54 26.62
N ARG A 33 10.69 3.74 26.56
CA ARG A 33 10.08 4.93 25.96
C ARG A 33 10.96 5.41 24.80
N VAL A 34 10.30 5.66 23.68
CA VAL A 34 10.95 6.13 22.44
C VAL A 34 11.40 7.58 22.59
N ASN A 35 10.64 8.39 23.34
CA ASN A 35 10.85 9.83 23.46
C ASN A 35 12.07 10.23 24.31
N GLU A 36 12.58 9.31 25.13
CA GLU A 36 13.77 9.55 25.97
C GLU A 36 15.08 9.54 25.16
N VAL A 37 15.03 9.04 23.91
CA VAL A 37 16.21 8.96 23.05
C VAL A 37 16.30 10.20 22.17
N GLU A 38 17.40 10.92 22.31
CA GLU A 38 17.75 12.10 21.50
C GLU A 38 18.80 11.79 20.42
N ASP A 39 19.53 10.68 20.57
CA ASP A 39 20.57 10.28 19.61
C ASP A 39 19.99 9.55 18.39
N LEU A 40 20.34 10.01 17.18
CA LEU A 40 19.91 9.40 15.93
C LEU A 40 20.47 7.96 15.76
N GLU A 41 21.75 7.76 16.09
CA GLU A 41 22.42 6.47 15.88
C GLU A 41 21.83 5.36 16.75
N THR A 42 21.48 5.68 18.00
CA THR A 42 20.86 4.73 18.92
C THR A 42 19.43 4.39 18.48
N ALA A 43 18.67 5.37 17.97
CA ALA A 43 17.33 5.16 17.42
C ALA A 43 17.36 4.22 16.18
N VAL A 44 18.31 4.44 15.26
CA VAL A 44 18.51 3.56 14.09
C VAL A 44 18.93 2.15 14.52
N SER A 45 19.80 2.03 15.53
CA SER A 45 20.22 0.74 16.07
C SER A 45 19.07 -0.02 16.73
N CYS A 46 18.21 0.67 17.50
CA CYS A 46 17.00 0.09 18.08
C CYS A 46 16.03 -0.41 16.99
N ARG A 47 15.81 0.39 15.94
CA ARG A 47 15.01 -0.01 14.77
C ARG A 47 15.57 -1.29 14.13
N ARG A 48 16.88 -1.37 13.89
CA ARG A 48 17.52 -2.58 13.33
C ARG A 48 17.32 -3.80 14.23
N HIS A 49 17.41 -3.63 15.55
CA HIS A 49 17.19 -4.71 16.51
C HIS A 49 15.75 -5.24 16.42
N ILE A 50 14.76 -4.34 16.43
CA ILE A 50 13.34 -4.71 16.32
C ILE A 50 13.06 -5.45 15.00
N ILE A 51 13.65 -5.00 13.89
CA ILE A 51 13.50 -5.69 12.60
C ILE A 51 14.07 -7.12 12.67
N LYS A 52 15.22 -7.33 13.31
CA LYS A 52 15.79 -8.67 13.51
C LYS A 52 14.86 -9.56 14.33
N GLU A 53 14.27 -9.03 15.41
CA GLU A 53 13.29 -9.78 16.21
C GLU A 53 12.04 -10.13 15.41
N ILE A 54 11.51 -9.20 14.62
CA ILE A 54 10.37 -9.47 13.71
C ILE A 54 10.73 -10.60 12.74
N CYS A 55 11.90 -10.54 12.10
CA CYS A 55 12.34 -11.59 11.18
C CYS A 55 12.46 -12.97 11.86
N ASN A 56 12.97 -13.03 13.09
CA ASN A 56 13.06 -14.28 13.84
C ASN A 56 11.67 -14.86 14.16
N LYS A 57 10.72 -14.02 14.59
CA LYS A 57 9.34 -14.47 14.85
C LYS A 57 8.59 -14.87 13.58
N ILE A 58 8.84 -14.19 12.45
CA ILE A 58 8.28 -14.60 11.16
C ILE A 58 8.79 -16.00 10.77
N LYS A 59 10.09 -16.28 10.96
CA LYS A 59 10.66 -17.62 10.74
C LYS A 59 10.02 -18.66 11.65
N GLU A 60 9.75 -18.30 12.91
CA GLU A 60 9.07 -19.18 13.86
C GLU A 60 7.63 -19.49 13.44
N ILE A 61 6.87 -18.49 12.99
CA ILE A 61 5.50 -18.67 12.46
C ILE A 61 5.46 -19.56 11.21
N GLN A 62 6.52 -19.56 10.39
CA GLN A 62 6.58 -20.41 9.20
C GLN A 62 6.70 -21.90 9.53
N ASN A 63 7.07 -22.26 10.76
CA ASN A 63 7.10 -23.66 11.21
C ASN A 63 5.67 -24.17 11.41
N TYR A 64 5.22 -25.07 10.53
CA TYR A 64 3.84 -25.58 10.50
C TYR A 64 3.48 -26.50 11.69
N SER A 65 4.45 -26.89 12.51
CA SER A 65 4.25 -27.81 13.64
C SER A 65 3.73 -27.14 14.92
N LEU A 66 3.52 -25.82 14.91
CA LEU A 66 3.05 -25.07 16.07
C LEU A 66 1.53 -25.15 16.23
N SER A 67 1.06 -25.08 17.47
CA SER A 67 -0.38 -25.02 17.76
C SER A 67 -1.01 -23.70 17.31
N ASP A 68 -2.27 -23.74 16.91
CA ASP A 68 -3.03 -22.56 16.46
C ASP A 68 -3.03 -21.41 17.49
N GLN A 69 -3.03 -21.73 18.79
CA GLN A 69 -2.96 -20.73 19.86
C GLN A 69 -1.62 -20.01 19.87
N HIS A 70 -0.52 -20.77 19.76
CA HIS A 70 0.81 -20.20 19.76
C HIS A 70 1.07 -19.36 18.51
N ILE A 71 0.53 -19.76 17.34
CA ILE A 71 0.57 -18.94 16.12
C ILE A 71 -0.13 -17.59 16.32
N ARG A 72 -1.25 -17.54 17.06
CA ARG A 72 -1.94 -16.27 17.38
C ARG A 72 -1.08 -15.39 18.28
N GLU A 73 -0.50 -15.96 19.33
CA GLU A 73 0.38 -15.23 20.24
C GLU A 73 1.60 -14.65 19.51
N LEU A 74 2.24 -15.44 18.64
CA LEU A 74 3.35 -14.97 17.81
C LEU A 74 2.91 -13.84 16.87
N ASN A 75 1.72 -13.95 16.27
CA ASN A 75 1.17 -12.89 15.42
C ASN A 75 0.91 -11.60 16.21
N ASP A 76 0.36 -11.69 17.41
CA ASP A 76 0.17 -10.55 18.32
C ASP A 76 1.51 -9.91 18.70
N GLN A 77 2.51 -10.72 19.00
CA GLN A 77 3.84 -10.24 19.31
C GLN A 77 4.49 -9.52 18.12
N ILE A 78 4.34 -10.02 16.90
CA ILE A 78 4.83 -9.34 15.69
C ILE A 78 4.11 -8.01 15.50
N ASN A 79 2.78 -7.97 15.65
CA ASN A 79 2.02 -6.73 15.53
C ASN A 79 2.45 -5.69 16.58
N LYS A 80 2.73 -6.12 17.81
CA LYS A 80 3.29 -5.25 18.86
C LYS A 80 4.67 -4.69 18.43
N LEU A 81 5.56 -5.53 17.92
CA LEU A 81 6.88 -5.10 17.44
C LEU A 81 6.78 -4.13 16.26
N ILE A 82 5.85 -4.34 15.33
CA ILE A 82 5.61 -3.42 14.20
C ILE A 82 5.14 -2.05 14.71
N SER A 83 4.23 -2.02 15.69
CA SER A 83 3.78 -0.77 16.30
C SER A 83 4.95 -0.02 16.94
N ILE A 84 5.82 -0.72 17.68
CA ILE A 84 7.02 -0.13 18.29
C ILE A 84 7.99 0.37 17.21
N LYS A 85 8.23 -0.42 16.16
CA LYS A 85 9.06 -0.03 15.01
C LYS A 85 8.54 1.24 14.33
N ASN A 86 7.22 1.38 14.14
CA ASN A 86 6.65 2.59 13.57
C ASN A 86 6.85 3.82 14.48
N LYS A 87 6.78 3.65 15.81
CA LYS A 87 7.10 4.72 16.75
C LYS A 87 8.57 5.15 16.65
N TRP A 88 9.49 4.20 16.54
CA TRP A 88 10.91 4.51 16.32
C TRP A 88 11.16 5.19 14.97
N GLU A 89 10.43 4.82 13.92
CA GLU A 89 10.53 5.52 12.64
C GLU A 89 10.06 6.97 12.72
N ILE A 90 8.93 7.24 13.39
CA ILE A 90 8.45 8.61 13.62
C ILE A 90 9.52 9.39 14.40
N ARG A 91 10.12 8.79 15.43
CA ARG A 91 11.17 9.44 16.21
C ARG A 91 12.42 9.75 15.40
N ILE A 92 12.84 8.86 14.50
CA ILE A 92 13.97 9.12 13.60
C ILE A 92 13.67 10.34 12.71
N ILE A 93 12.43 10.47 12.23
CA ILE A 93 11.99 11.63 11.43
C ILE A 93 12.00 12.92 12.27
N GLU A 94 11.49 12.87 13.49
CA GLU A 94 11.52 14.01 14.44
C GLU A 94 12.95 14.48 14.74
N LEU A 95 13.92 13.55 14.80
CA LEU A 95 15.34 13.86 15.00
C LEU A 95 16.05 14.32 13.71
N GLY A 96 15.33 14.50 12.60
CA GLY A 96 15.88 14.96 11.32
C GLY A 96 16.57 13.87 10.50
N GLY A 97 16.28 12.59 10.77
CA GLY A 97 16.80 11.46 10.01
C GLY A 97 15.98 11.10 8.77
N PRO A 98 16.42 10.07 8.01
CA PRO A 98 15.78 9.65 6.77
C PRO A 98 14.43 8.93 6.97
N ASP A 99 13.52 9.13 6.02
CA ASP A 99 12.18 8.54 5.99
C ASP A 99 12.20 7.06 5.60
N TYR A 100 12.09 6.19 6.60
CA TYR A 100 12.07 4.75 6.37
C TYR A 100 10.67 4.12 6.29
N GLN A 101 9.60 4.90 6.52
CA GLN A 101 8.24 4.38 6.58
C GLN A 101 7.80 3.77 5.24
N THR A 102 8.18 4.39 4.13
CA THR A 102 7.74 3.99 2.79
C THR A 102 8.26 2.61 2.41
N GLU A 103 9.57 2.41 2.47
CA GLU A 103 10.21 1.12 2.13
C GLU A 103 9.74 -0.01 3.05
N SER A 104 9.68 0.28 4.34
CA SER A 104 9.35 -0.72 5.35
C SER A 104 7.88 -1.15 5.27
N ASN A 105 6.95 -0.23 5.03
CA ASN A 105 5.55 -0.58 4.82
C ASN A 105 5.36 -1.43 3.57
N THR A 106 6.12 -1.15 2.50
CA THR A 106 6.07 -1.91 1.25
C THR A 106 6.50 -3.37 1.47
N LEU A 107 7.61 -3.58 2.17
CA LEU A 107 8.11 -4.92 2.52
C LEU A 107 7.15 -5.70 3.43
N ILE A 108 6.59 -5.03 4.44
CA ILE A 108 5.64 -5.67 5.36
C ILE A 108 4.37 -6.06 4.62
N ASN A 109 3.85 -5.20 3.74
CA ASN A 109 2.64 -5.46 2.97
C ASN A 109 2.82 -6.62 1.98
N ALA A 110 4.03 -6.86 1.47
CA ALA A 110 4.30 -7.99 0.58
C ALA A 110 4.15 -9.35 1.30
N HIS A 111 4.58 -9.45 2.55
CA HIS A 111 4.48 -10.70 3.33
C HIS A 111 3.17 -10.80 4.15
N CYS A 112 2.51 -9.69 4.41
CA CYS A 112 1.29 -9.62 5.19
C CYS A 112 0.03 -9.83 4.33
N SER A 113 -1.03 -10.34 4.96
CA SER A 113 -2.39 -10.13 4.47
C SER A 113 -3.15 -9.32 5.51
N GLU A 114 -3.63 -8.17 5.08
CA GLU A 114 -4.40 -7.24 5.91
C GLU A 114 -5.89 -7.48 5.65
N LEU A 115 -6.66 -7.61 6.73
CA LEU A 115 -8.11 -7.56 6.67
C LEU A 115 -8.53 -6.08 6.61
N LYS A 116 -9.32 -5.71 5.59
CA LYS A 116 -9.82 -4.34 5.44
C LYS A 116 -10.89 -4.08 6.50
N GLY A 117 -10.63 -3.11 7.39
CA GLY A 117 -11.56 -2.64 8.42
C GLY A 117 -11.11 -2.84 9.86
N ASN A 118 -10.03 -3.57 10.12
CA ASN A 118 -9.45 -3.70 11.46
C ASN A 118 -8.14 -2.90 11.60
N ASN A 119 -8.03 -2.13 12.68
CA ASN A 119 -6.93 -1.26 13.11
C ASN A 119 -5.51 -1.81 12.84
N ASN A 120 -5.02 -1.69 11.59
CA ASN A 120 -3.66 -2.03 11.17
C ASN A 120 -3.14 -3.41 11.65
N TYR A 121 -4.04 -4.35 11.94
CA TYR A 121 -3.67 -5.66 12.46
C TYR A 121 -3.34 -6.60 11.31
N LYS A 122 -2.13 -7.15 11.33
CA LYS A 122 -1.54 -7.89 10.23
C LYS A 122 -1.47 -9.37 10.54
N TYR A 123 -1.77 -10.22 9.56
CA TYR A 123 -1.60 -11.67 9.68
C TYR A 123 -0.42 -12.14 8.83
N PHE A 124 0.52 -12.85 9.45
CA PHE A 124 1.76 -13.32 8.83
C PHE A 124 1.77 -14.83 8.62
N GLY A 125 2.30 -15.30 7.48
CA GLY A 125 2.58 -16.71 7.22
C GLY A 125 1.43 -17.66 7.58
N ALA A 126 1.72 -18.64 8.45
CA ALA A 126 0.75 -19.64 8.92
C ALA A 126 -0.46 -19.05 9.66
N ALA A 127 -0.34 -17.85 10.24
CA ALA A 127 -1.46 -17.17 10.90
C ALA A 127 -2.61 -16.83 9.92
N LYS A 128 -2.33 -16.74 8.62
CA LYS A 128 -3.37 -16.57 7.58
C LYS A 128 -4.23 -17.82 7.39
N ASN A 129 -3.71 -18.99 7.76
CA ASN A 129 -4.38 -20.28 7.57
C ASN A 129 -5.28 -20.68 8.74
N LEU A 130 -5.30 -19.90 9.83
CA LEU A 130 -6.16 -20.14 10.97
C LEU A 130 -7.64 -20.18 10.54
N LYS A 131 -8.37 -21.17 11.07
CA LYS A 131 -9.82 -21.30 10.87
C LYS A 131 -10.51 -20.02 11.35
N GLY A 132 -11.34 -19.40 10.50
CA GLY A 132 -11.94 -18.08 10.70
C GLY A 132 -11.19 -16.94 9.99
N VAL A 133 -9.89 -16.77 10.22
CA VAL A 133 -9.08 -15.73 9.53
C VAL A 133 -9.02 -16.00 8.03
N LYS A 134 -8.81 -17.26 7.66
CA LYS A 134 -8.78 -17.70 6.26
C LYS A 134 -10.10 -17.41 5.54
N GLU A 135 -11.23 -17.64 6.20
CA GLU A 135 -12.56 -17.42 5.62
C GLU A 135 -12.83 -15.94 5.39
N LEU A 136 -12.48 -15.09 6.37
CA LEU A 136 -12.60 -13.64 6.25
C LEU A 136 -11.72 -13.10 5.11
N LEU A 137 -10.47 -13.57 5.01
CA LEU A 137 -9.58 -13.18 3.93
C LEU A 137 -10.10 -13.61 2.56
N LEU A 138 -10.63 -14.83 2.43
CA LEU A 138 -11.21 -15.31 1.17
C LEU A 138 -12.43 -14.50 0.77
N LYS A 139 -13.37 -14.29 1.70
CA LYS A 139 -14.57 -13.47 1.47
C LYS A 139 -14.21 -12.07 1.02
N GLU A 140 -13.22 -11.45 1.67
CA GLU A 140 -12.77 -10.13 1.31
C GLU A 140 -12.08 -10.09 -0.07
N ASN A 141 -11.26 -11.09 -0.39
CA ASN A 141 -10.66 -11.19 -1.73
C ASN A 141 -11.73 -11.34 -2.81
N ASP A 142 -12.78 -12.10 -2.55
CA ASP A 142 -13.91 -12.25 -3.46
C ASP A 142 -14.69 -10.95 -3.61
N ASP A 143 -14.92 -10.23 -2.51
CA ASP A 143 -15.58 -8.92 -2.53
C ASP A 143 -14.73 -7.86 -3.27
N ARG A 144 -13.40 -7.87 -3.09
CA ARG A 144 -12.48 -7.03 -3.88
C ARG A 144 -12.53 -7.36 -5.37
N LYS A 145 -12.51 -8.65 -5.73
CA LYS A 145 -12.63 -9.10 -7.13
C LYS A 145 -13.97 -8.67 -7.72
N LYS A 146 -15.08 -8.84 -7.00
CA LYS A 146 -16.41 -8.40 -7.41
C LYS A 146 -16.45 -6.89 -7.62
N PHE A 147 -15.87 -6.11 -6.70
CA PHE A 147 -15.80 -4.65 -6.82
C PHE A 147 -15.00 -4.22 -8.06
N ILE A 148 -13.82 -4.79 -8.28
CA ILE A 148 -12.99 -4.51 -9.47
C ILE A 148 -13.75 -4.88 -10.75
N LEU A 149 -14.42 -6.04 -10.75
CA LEU A 149 -15.22 -6.48 -11.89
C LEU A 149 -16.39 -5.54 -12.16
N LYS A 150 -17.06 -5.05 -11.10
CA LYS A 150 -18.14 -4.07 -11.19
C LYS A 150 -17.64 -2.76 -11.78
N LYS A 151 -16.53 -2.21 -11.26
CA LYS A 151 -15.91 -0.99 -11.80
C LYS A 151 -15.46 -1.15 -13.26
N LYS A 152 -14.91 -2.31 -13.64
CA LYS A 152 -14.58 -2.62 -15.04
C LYS A 152 -15.83 -2.75 -15.93
N LYS A 153 -16.95 -3.24 -15.39
CA LYS A 153 -18.23 -3.28 -16.12
C LYS A 153 -18.80 -1.88 -16.27
N GLU A 154 -18.76 -1.06 -15.22
CA GLU A 154 -19.17 0.35 -15.24
C GLU A 154 -18.34 1.16 -16.22
N ASN A 155 -17.01 1.03 -16.20
CA ASN A 155 -16.13 1.68 -17.17
C ASN A 155 -16.45 1.22 -18.60
N ARG A 156 -16.55 -0.09 -18.86
CA ARG A 156 -16.93 -0.59 -20.19
C ARG A 156 -18.33 -0.15 -20.63
N PHE A 157 -19.25 0.01 -19.69
CA PHE A 157 -20.57 0.56 -19.97
C PHE A 157 -20.43 2.03 -20.37
N PHE A 158 -19.71 2.82 -19.57
CA PHE A 158 -19.41 4.22 -19.86
C PHE A 158 -18.71 4.40 -21.21
N ASP A 159 -17.68 3.61 -21.52
CA ASP A 159 -16.93 3.63 -22.79
C ASP A 159 -17.83 3.33 -24.01
N LYS A 160 -18.94 2.61 -23.84
CA LYS A 160 -19.90 2.38 -24.94
C LYS A 160 -20.73 3.61 -25.26
N TYR A 161 -21.10 4.40 -24.25
CA TYR A 161 -21.91 5.61 -24.44
C TYR A 161 -21.05 6.83 -24.72
N VAL A 162 -19.89 6.93 -24.07
CA VAL A 162 -18.90 7.99 -24.23
C VAL A 162 -17.77 7.46 -25.09
N ASN A 163 -18.07 7.27 -26.37
CA ASN A 163 -17.08 6.87 -27.36
C ASN A 163 -16.58 8.11 -28.13
N ILE A 164 -15.68 7.89 -29.08
CA ILE A 164 -15.13 8.95 -29.95
C ILE A 164 -16.22 9.67 -30.77
N HIS A 165 -17.31 8.97 -31.12
CA HIS A 165 -18.47 9.57 -31.79
C HIS A 165 -19.25 10.52 -30.87
N TYR A 166 -19.28 10.28 -29.55
CA TYR A 166 -19.91 11.21 -28.60
C TYR A 166 -19.26 12.60 -28.60
N PHE A 167 -17.96 12.67 -28.91
CA PHE A 167 -17.22 13.93 -29.04
C PHE A 167 -17.19 14.49 -30.47
N GLY A 168 -17.91 13.87 -31.42
CA GLY A 168 -18.06 14.37 -32.80
C GLY A 168 -16.83 14.22 -33.70
N TYR A 169 -15.79 13.50 -33.28
CA TYR A 169 -14.56 13.33 -34.08
C TYR A 169 -14.74 12.58 -35.41
N CYS A 170 -15.89 11.93 -35.63
CA CYS A 170 -16.20 11.22 -36.89
C CYS A 170 -17.40 11.82 -37.63
N ASP A 171 -17.89 12.99 -37.20
CA ASP A 171 -19.12 13.57 -37.74
C ASP A 171 -18.93 14.14 -39.16
N ASP A 172 -17.71 14.57 -39.51
CA ASP A 172 -17.35 15.06 -40.85
C ASP A 172 -17.59 14.04 -41.98
N GLN A 173 -17.60 12.75 -41.65
CA GLN A 173 -17.83 11.65 -42.60
C GLN A 173 -19.30 11.22 -42.68
N ASN A 174 -20.17 11.82 -41.86
CA ASN A 174 -21.55 11.39 -41.70
C ASN A 174 -22.45 12.10 -42.72
N GLU A 175 -22.66 11.47 -43.88
CA GLU A 175 -23.39 12.06 -45.02
C GLU A 175 -24.79 12.58 -44.68
N MET A 176 -25.46 11.96 -43.70
CA MET A 176 -26.78 12.39 -43.23
C MET A 176 -26.72 13.74 -42.50
N LEU A 177 -25.72 13.92 -41.64
CA LEU A 177 -25.49 15.17 -40.91
C LEU A 177 -25.20 16.31 -41.89
N LEU A 178 -24.30 16.06 -42.84
CA LEU A 178 -23.91 17.04 -43.87
C LEU A 178 -25.11 17.51 -44.71
N ARG A 179 -26.04 16.60 -45.06
CA ARG A 179 -27.28 16.97 -45.77
C ARG A 179 -28.19 17.86 -44.95
N GLU A 180 -28.24 17.66 -43.64
CA GLU A 180 -29.03 18.50 -42.74
C GLU A 180 -28.39 19.87 -42.54
N GLU A 181 -27.07 19.93 -42.40
CA GLU A 181 -26.30 21.18 -42.31
C GLU A 181 -26.48 22.06 -43.54
N LEU A 182 -26.38 21.48 -44.74
CA LEU A 182 -26.63 22.21 -46.00
C LEU A 182 -28.05 22.77 -46.09
N LYS A 183 -29.07 21.99 -45.70
CA LYS A 183 -30.46 22.47 -45.65
C LYS A 183 -30.62 23.63 -44.66
N MET A 184 -29.97 23.56 -43.51
CA MET A 184 -30.02 24.62 -42.50
C MET A 184 -29.28 25.88 -42.97
N GLN A 185 -28.13 25.72 -43.63
CA GLN A 185 -27.39 26.81 -44.26
C GLN A 185 -28.23 27.53 -45.31
N ASP A 186 -28.86 26.81 -46.23
CA ASP A 186 -29.77 27.38 -47.23
C ASP A 186 -30.92 28.19 -46.59
N GLN A 187 -31.46 27.70 -45.47
CA GLN A 187 -32.52 28.41 -44.74
C GLN A 187 -32.01 29.69 -44.08
N LEU A 188 -30.81 29.67 -43.52
CA LEU A 188 -30.18 30.85 -42.93
C LEU A 188 -29.86 31.90 -44.00
N GLU A 189 -29.25 31.50 -45.12
CA GLU A 189 -28.97 32.41 -46.23
C GLU A 189 -30.23 33.07 -46.78
N LYS A 190 -31.33 32.31 -46.93
CA LYS A 190 -32.63 32.87 -47.33
C LYS A 190 -33.17 33.87 -46.31
N LYS A 191 -32.96 33.64 -45.00
CA LYS A 191 -33.35 34.58 -43.94
C LYS A 191 -32.47 35.84 -44.00
N ASP A 192 -31.17 35.68 -44.15
CA ASP A 192 -30.21 36.79 -44.23
C ASP A 192 -30.44 37.66 -45.47
N LEU A 193 -30.77 37.05 -46.61
CA LEU A 193 -31.16 37.78 -47.81
C LEU A 193 -32.47 38.58 -47.60
N LYS A 194 -33.44 38.02 -46.87
CA LYS A 194 -34.68 38.74 -46.52
C LYS A 194 -34.40 39.90 -45.58
N THR A 195 -33.57 39.72 -44.56
CA THR A 195 -33.19 40.81 -43.64
C THR A 195 -32.41 41.90 -44.37
N LEU A 196 -31.45 41.55 -45.23
CA LEU A 196 -30.70 42.50 -46.07
C LEU A 196 -31.61 43.29 -47.02
N LYS A 197 -32.57 42.63 -47.67
CA LYS A 197 -33.57 43.31 -48.52
C LYS A 197 -34.41 44.29 -47.71
N ARG A 198 -34.83 43.91 -46.50
CA ARG A 198 -35.57 44.77 -45.57
C ARG A 198 -34.74 45.97 -45.08
N MET A 199 -33.45 45.77 -44.79
CA MET A 199 -32.53 46.85 -44.41
C MET A 199 -32.27 47.81 -45.57
N ARG A 200 -32.08 47.31 -46.79
CA ARG A 200 -31.93 48.14 -47.99
C ARG A 200 -33.19 48.94 -48.29
N SER A 201 -34.38 48.34 -48.16
CA SER A 201 -35.62 49.09 -48.36
C SER A 201 -35.73 50.23 -47.35
N LEU A 202 -35.44 49.99 -46.07
CA LEU A 202 -35.47 51.04 -45.03
C LEU A 202 -34.44 52.16 -45.27
N LYS A 203 -33.29 51.84 -45.88
CA LYS A 203 -32.24 52.83 -46.20
C LYS A 203 -32.59 53.70 -47.43
N ASN A 204 -33.49 53.24 -48.31
CA ASN A 204 -33.94 53.99 -49.48
C ASN A 204 -35.13 54.94 -49.19
N TYR A 205 -35.69 54.89 -47.97
CA TYR A 205 -36.79 55.76 -47.52
C TYR A 205 -36.35 56.84 -46.52
N ASN A 206 -35.04 56.98 -46.28
CA ASN A 206 -34.40 58.13 -45.61
C ASN A 206 -33.47 58.82 -46.61
#